data_AF-A0AAD7MFU5-F1
#
_entry.id   AF-A0AAD7MFU5-F1
#
_cell.length_a   1.000
_cell.length_b   1.000
_cell.length_c   1.000
_cell.angle_alpha   90.00
_cell.angle_beta   90.00
_cell.angle_gamma   90.00
#
_symmetry.space_group_name_H-M   'P 1'
#
loop_
_entity.id
_entity.type
_entity.pdbx_description
1 polymer ?
#
loop_
_entity_poly.entity_id
_entity_poly.type
_entity_poly.pdbx_seq_one_letter_code
_entity_poly.pdbx_strand_id
1 'polypeptide(L)'
;MKFTSQHQAVRRNPALSQHHSRGKTYFRAVIIRKRDGTPVSLNVCGRLHQAGLKWLESAGFSLRCSYNGYTTLTFIVSLELEATLPLPDLVKNTILVYGFVSHLESGPTTFGLVKTDNNTMQLLVGNNGDSDLPRLASEVVPFLSNFRRQAPIPSWVLETIRILCENGSPSFDNITISTQSYVRYHMVPAGALPSNCIAIQLNPIHSHQGFTKIVLNSITLNPLLNTVDPRSNNLPRDFAARYFKNDVVTAVFEKIEGFRKSVTLDFCLPLLTDGSPTTTGILQLRQTRTQTRP
;
A
#
# COMPACT_ATOMS: atom_id res chain seq x y z
N MET A 1 31.36 26.23 27.02
CA MET A 1 31.66 24.78 26.95
C MET A 1 31.85 24.39 25.49
N LYS A 2 33.01 23.85 25.13
CA LYS A 2 33.32 23.37 23.77
C LYS A 2 32.73 21.97 23.59
N PHE A 3 32.00 21.73 22.50
CA PHE A 3 31.58 20.39 22.10
C PHE A 3 32.63 19.76 21.20
N THR A 4 33.16 18.60 21.60
CA THR A 4 34.11 17.81 20.83
C THR A 4 33.40 16.59 20.24
N SER A 5 33.43 16.43 18.92
CA SER A 5 32.92 15.25 18.21
C SER A 5 33.98 14.15 18.20
N GLN A 6 33.70 12.99 18.78
CA GLN A 6 34.52 11.78 18.60
C GLN A 6 33.86 10.82 17.61
N HIS A 7 34.58 10.51 16.53
CA HIS A 7 34.25 9.41 15.62
C HIS A 7 35.02 8.16 16.05
N GLN A 8 34.33 7.12 16.51
CA GLN A 8 34.91 5.80 16.71
C GLN A 8 34.50 4.87 15.57
N ALA A 9 35.49 4.33 14.85
CA ALA A 9 35.29 3.37 13.78
C ALA A 9 35.22 1.95 14.37
N VAL A 10 34.08 1.28 14.24
CA VAL A 10 33.90 -0.13 14.62
C VAL A 10 34.34 -1.02 13.45
N ARG A 11 35.35 -1.88 13.67
CA ARG A 11 35.82 -2.88 12.69
C ARG A 11 34.71 -3.89 12.39
N ARG A 12 34.45 -4.16 11.10
CA ARG A 12 33.55 -5.22 10.63
C ARG A 12 34.30 -6.51 10.32
N ASN A 13 33.63 -7.62 10.62
CA ASN A 13 34.05 -9.00 10.42
C ASN A 13 33.98 -9.38 8.91
N PRO A 14 35.04 -9.91 8.27
CA PRO A 14 35.08 -10.16 6.83
C PRO A 14 34.70 -11.61 6.51
N ALA A 15 33.41 -11.92 6.53
CA ALA A 15 32.92 -13.17 5.95
C ALA A 15 31.45 -13.00 5.57
N LEU A 16 31.19 -12.58 4.33
CA LEU A 16 29.96 -12.82 3.56
C LEU A 16 30.16 -12.21 2.16
N SER A 17 29.95 -13.05 1.14
CA SER A 17 30.32 -12.82 -0.26
C SER A 17 29.57 -11.65 -0.91
N GLN A 18 30.27 -10.96 -1.80
CA GLN A 18 29.77 -9.79 -2.52
C GLN A 18 29.00 -10.21 -3.79
N HIS A 19 27.67 -10.03 -3.80
CA HIS A 19 26.93 -9.84 -5.04
C HIS A 19 26.88 -8.34 -5.36
N HIS A 20 27.49 -7.94 -6.49
CA HIS A 20 27.41 -6.59 -7.03
C HIS A 20 25.99 -6.31 -7.53
N SER A 21 25.20 -5.59 -6.72
CA SER A 21 23.94 -4.99 -7.14
C SER A 21 24.08 -3.46 -7.10
N ARG A 22 23.68 -2.80 -8.20
CA ARG A 22 23.67 -1.34 -8.35
C ARG A 22 23.02 -0.68 -7.13
N GLY A 23 23.68 0.34 -6.58
CA GLY A 23 23.42 0.92 -5.26
C GLY A 23 22.02 1.48 -5.07
N LYS A 24 21.09 0.62 -4.66
CA LYS A 24 19.79 1.01 -4.10
C LYS A 24 19.99 1.31 -2.61
N THR A 25 19.55 2.48 -2.16
CA THR A 25 19.57 2.85 -0.75
C THR A 25 18.33 2.25 -0.09
N TYR A 26 18.52 1.40 0.92
CA TYR A 26 17.43 0.84 1.73
C TYR A 26 17.61 1.28 3.19
N PHE A 27 16.52 1.67 3.85
CA PHE A 27 16.52 1.75 5.31
C PHE A 27 16.70 0.33 5.85
N ARG A 28 17.71 0.08 6.69
CA ARG A 28 17.90 -1.25 7.32
C ARG A 28 17.24 -1.34 8.68
N ALA A 29 17.30 -0.26 9.45
CA ALA A 29 16.80 -0.19 10.81
C ALA A 29 16.45 1.26 11.18
N VAL A 30 15.53 1.40 12.12
CA VAL A 30 15.30 2.64 12.87
C VAL A 30 15.99 2.48 14.20
N ILE A 31 16.90 3.38 14.52
CA ILE A 31 17.57 3.39 15.82
C ILE A 31 16.81 4.33 16.72
N ILE A 32 16.18 3.79 17.76
CA ILE A 32 15.58 4.56 18.85
C ILE A 32 16.60 4.64 19.98
N ARG A 33 16.73 5.78 20.64
CA ARG A 33 17.53 5.87 21.88
C ARG A 33 16.62 5.71 23.09
N LYS A 34 17.01 4.83 24.00
CA LYS A 34 16.44 4.75 25.34
C LYS A 34 16.80 6.02 26.15
N ARG A 35 16.15 6.20 27.30
CA ARG A 35 16.36 7.34 28.19
C ARG A 35 17.79 7.45 28.71
N ASP A 36 18.46 6.32 28.88
CA ASP A 36 19.88 6.19 29.23
C ASP A 36 20.83 6.52 28.06
N GLY A 37 20.30 6.89 26.89
CA GLY A 37 21.05 7.17 25.67
C GLY A 37 21.40 5.93 24.84
N THR A 38 21.09 4.72 25.32
CA THR A 38 21.43 3.46 24.68
C THR A 38 20.64 3.31 23.37
N PRO A 39 21.31 3.10 22.22
CA PRO A 39 20.64 2.88 20.94
C PRO A 39 20.04 1.46 20.88
N VAL A 40 18.76 1.39 20.53
CA VAL A 40 18.02 0.16 20.22
C VAL A 40 17.73 0.17 18.72
N SER A 41 18.24 -0.84 18.03
CA SER A 41 17.97 -1.04 16.60
C SER A 41 16.65 -1.78 16.43
N LEU A 42 15.60 -1.09 16.03
CA LEU A 42 14.41 -1.74 15.48
C LEU A 42 14.73 -2.15 14.05
N ASN A 43 14.69 -3.44 13.77
CA ASN A 43 14.88 -3.96 12.42
C ASN A 43 13.63 -3.62 11.60
N VAL A 44 13.68 -2.51 10.87
CA VAL A 44 12.52 -1.93 10.16
C VAL A 44 12.40 -2.44 8.73
N CYS A 45 13.35 -3.26 8.26
CA CYS A 45 13.32 -3.83 6.91
C CYS A 45 13.92 -5.24 6.91
N GLY A 46 13.06 -6.27 6.98
CA GLY A 46 13.44 -7.65 6.66
C GLY A 46 12.73 -8.73 7.49
N ARG A 47 11.99 -9.62 6.82
CA ARG A 47 11.24 -10.81 7.31
C ARG A 47 10.24 -10.61 8.47
N LEU A 48 10.37 -9.57 9.29
CA LEU A 48 9.49 -9.20 10.41
C LEU A 48 8.19 -8.52 9.96
N HIS A 49 8.12 -7.99 8.73
CA HIS A 49 6.88 -7.44 8.15
C HIS A 49 5.76 -8.46 7.99
N GLN A 50 6.09 -9.75 8.10
CA GLN A 50 5.10 -10.81 8.09
C GLN A 50 4.81 -11.35 9.49
N ALA A 51 5.48 -10.87 10.55
CA ALA A 51 5.26 -11.41 11.90
C ALA A 51 3.85 -11.06 12.41
N GLY A 52 3.41 -9.81 12.21
CA GLY A 52 2.04 -9.39 12.52
C GLY A 52 1.00 -10.17 11.71
N LEU A 53 1.21 -10.26 10.39
CA LEU A 53 0.37 -11.04 9.50
C LEU A 53 0.31 -12.54 9.88
N LYS A 54 1.45 -13.20 10.10
CA LYS A 54 1.51 -14.62 10.50
C LYS A 54 0.85 -14.86 11.85
N TRP A 55 1.01 -13.93 12.78
CA TRP A 55 0.33 -14.00 14.08
C TRP A 55 -1.19 -13.92 13.88
N LEU A 56 -1.68 -12.96 13.08
CA LEU A 56 -3.11 -12.84 12.75
C LEU A 56 -3.64 -14.12 12.09
N GLU A 57 -2.94 -14.64 11.08
CA GLU A 57 -3.28 -15.89 10.40
C GLU A 57 -3.33 -17.07 11.40
N SER A 58 -2.33 -17.18 12.29
CA SER A 58 -2.29 -18.23 13.33
C SER A 58 -3.39 -18.09 14.39
N ALA A 59 -3.87 -16.86 14.62
CA ALA A 59 -5.00 -16.58 15.51
C ALA A 59 -6.36 -16.72 14.81
N GLY A 60 -6.40 -17.19 13.56
CA GLY A 60 -7.63 -17.44 12.80
C GLY A 60 -8.17 -16.23 12.05
N PHE A 61 -7.43 -15.13 11.96
CA PHE A 61 -7.85 -13.94 11.22
C PHE A 61 -7.40 -13.99 9.76
N SER A 62 -8.37 -13.97 8.84
CA SER A 62 -8.11 -13.79 7.40
C SER A 62 -8.44 -12.35 6.98
N LEU A 63 -7.52 -11.44 7.31
CA LEU A 63 -7.72 -9.99 7.12
C LEU A 63 -6.81 -9.38 6.05
N ARG A 64 -6.01 -10.23 5.39
CA ARG A 64 -5.17 -9.81 4.29
C ARG A 64 -6.03 -9.59 3.05
N CYS A 65 -6.00 -8.39 2.53
CA CYS A 65 -6.51 -8.07 1.22
C CYS A 65 -5.33 -7.98 0.27
N SER A 66 -5.26 -8.90 -0.70
CA SER A 66 -4.35 -8.77 -1.83
C SER A 66 -5.01 -7.99 -2.95
N TYR A 67 -4.26 -7.05 -3.51
CA TYR A 67 -4.56 -6.49 -4.82
C TYR A 67 -4.11 -7.52 -5.84
N ASN A 68 -5.08 -8.18 -6.45
CA ASN A 68 -4.83 -9.11 -7.54
C ASN A 68 -4.67 -8.30 -8.84
N GLY A 69 -4.10 -8.95 -9.85
CA GLY A 69 -3.47 -8.29 -11.01
C GLY A 69 -4.37 -7.38 -11.83
N TYR A 70 -3.80 -6.88 -12.92
CA TYR A 70 -4.56 -6.23 -13.97
C TYR A 70 -4.28 -6.89 -15.31
N THR A 71 -5.31 -6.95 -16.12
CA THR A 71 -5.22 -7.33 -17.52
C THR A 71 -5.34 -6.05 -18.32
N THR A 72 -4.32 -5.78 -19.14
CA THR A 72 -4.35 -4.71 -20.12
C THR A 72 -4.67 -5.30 -21.48
N LEU A 73 -5.73 -4.82 -22.11
CA LEU A 73 -6.02 -5.10 -23.50
C LEU A 73 -5.52 -3.93 -24.33
N THR A 74 -4.64 -4.18 -25.30
CA THR A 74 -4.15 -3.16 -26.22
C THR A 74 -4.75 -3.39 -27.60
N PHE A 75 -5.43 -2.38 -28.12
CA PHE A 75 -6.05 -2.35 -29.44
C PHE A 75 -5.24 -1.43 -30.36
N ILE A 76 -4.98 -1.87 -31.59
CA ILE A 76 -4.47 -1.00 -32.64
C ILE A 76 -5.70 -0.43 -33.36
N VAL A 77 -5.84 0.89 -33.38
CA VAL A 77 -7.03 1.59 -33.86
C VAL A 77 -6.69 2.33 -35.14
N SER A 78 -7.18 1.85 -36.28
CA SER A 78 -7.07 2.59 -37.54
C SER A 78 -7.93 3.86 -37.49
N LEU A 79 -7.62 4.85 -38.33
CA LEU A 79 -8.45 6.06 -38.44
C LEU A 79 -9.91 5.73 -38.82
N GLU A 80 -10.10 4.71 -39.66
CA GLU A 80 -11.42 4.21 -40.04
C GLU A 80 -12.16 3.64 -38.83
N LEU A 81 -11.49 2.80 -38.03
CA LEU A 81 -12.07 2.24 -36.82
C LEU A 81 -12.39 3.34 -35.80
N GLU A 82 -11.48 4.30 -35.57
CA GLU A 82 -11.70 5.42 -34.65
C GLU A 82 -12.94 6.25 -35.04
N ALA A 83 -13.16 6.48 -36.34
CA ALA A 83 -14.32 7.22 -36.84
C ALA A 83 -15.66 6.50 -36.58
N THR A 84 -15.66 5.18 -36.39
CA THR A 84 -16.86 4.40 -36.05
C THR A 84 -17.17 4.37 -34.56
N LEU A 85 -16.22 4.74 -33.69
CA LEU A 85 -16.42 4.68 -32.24
C LEU A 85 -17.44 5.73 -31.78
N PRO A 86 -18.42 5.38 -30.93
CA PRO A 86 -19.44 6.32 -30.44
C PRO A 86 -18.89 7.21 -29.32
N LEU A 87 -17.72 7.82 -29.52
CA LEU A 87 -17.06 8.70 -28.55
C LEU A 87 -17.75 10.07 -28.52
N PRO A 88 -18.20 10.57 -27.34
CA PRO A 88 -18.64 11.95 -27.20
C PRO A 88 -17.55 12.94 -27.61
N ASP A 89 -17.94 14.09 -28.19
CA ASP A 89 -16.97 15.10 -28.65
C ASP A 89 -16.02 15.58 -27.54
N LEU A 90 -16.51 15.63 -26.30
CA LEU A 90 -15.74 16.03 -25.13
C LEU A 90 -14.53 15.12 -24.86
N VAL A 91 -14.60 13.84 -25.20
CA VAL A 91 -13.55 12.85 -24.91
C VAL A 91 -12.71 12.48 -26.15
N LYS A 92 -13.03 13.01 -27.33
CA LYS A 92 -12.26 12.72 -28.56
C LYS A 92 -10.81 13.17 -28.45
N ASN A 93 -10.56 14.28 -27.77
CA ASN A 93 -9.24 14.91 -27.64
C ASN A 93 -8.58 14.64 -26.27
N THR A 94 -9.07 13.70 -25.47
CA THR A 94 -8.51 13.38 -24.15
C THR A 94 -7.76 12.04 -24.16
N ILE A 95 -6.68 11.96 -23.37
CA ILE A 95 -5.93 10.71 -23.16
C ILE A 95 -6.79 9.72 -22.36
N LEU A 96 -7.43 10.19 -21.29
CA LEU A 96 -8.38 9.40 -20.52
C LEU A 96 -9.76 9.52 -21.17
N VAL A 97 -10.24 8.43 -21.78
CA VAL A 97 -11.56 8.38 -22.41
C VAL A 97 -12.62 8.09 -21.35
N TYR A 98 -12.35 7.09 -20.50
CA TYR A 98 -13.24 6.72 -19.40
C TYR A 98 -12.45 6.07 -18.27
N GLY A 99 -12.81 6.39 -17.03
CA GLY A 99 -12.24 5.78 -15.84
C GLY A 99 -13.33 5.38 -14.86
N PHE A 100 -13.28 4.14 -14.40
CA PHE A 100 -14.14 3.63 -13.34
C PHE A 100 -13.30 3.04 -12.22
N VAL A 101 -13.50 3.59 -11.03
CA VAL A 101 -12.97 3.05 -9.79
C VAL A 101 -14.17 2.72 -8.92
N SER A 102 -14.32 1.44 -8.59
CA SER A 102 -15.34 1.00 -7.65
C SER A 102 -15.15 1.67 -6.29
N HIS A 103 -16.27 1.98 -5.65
CA HIS A 103 -16.27 2.25 -4.22
C HIS A 103 -15.87 0.97 -3.48
N LEU A 104 -15.16 1.10 -2.36
CA LEU A 104 -14.67 -0.04 -1.57
C LEU A 104 -15.77 -1.05 -1.23
N GLU A 105 -16.98 -0.55 -0.98
CA GLU A 105 -18.16 -1.37 -0.65
C GLU A 105 -18.82 -2.03 -1.87
N SER A 106 -18.63 -1.47 -3.07
CA SER A 106 -19.24 -1.98 -4.31
C SER A 106 -18.47 -3.15 -4.90
N GLY A 107 -17.32 -3.50 -4.34
CA GLY A 107 -16.49 -4.60 -4.78
C GLY A 107 -15.21 -4.11 -5.43
N PRO A 108 -14.28 -5.03 -5.71
CA PRO A 108 -12.89 -4.66 -5.91
C PRO A 108 -12.48 -4.37 -7.36
N THR A 109 -13.42 -4.11 -8.26
CA THR A 109 -13.14 -4.09 -9.69
C THR A 109 -13.02 -2.69 -10.24
N THR A 110 -12.02 -2.45 -11.07
CA THR A 110 -11.71 -1.12 -11.62
C THR A 110 -11.34 -1.26 -13.07
N PHE A 111 -11.69 -0.29 -13.91
CA PHE A 111 -11.23 -0.31 -15.29
C PHE A 111 -11.05 1.10 -15.82
N GLY A 112 -10.22 1.23 -16.85
CA GLY A 112 -9.98 2.48 -17.55
C GLY A 112 -9.78 2.23 -19.03
N LEU A 113 -10.39 3.08 -19.85
CA LEU A 113 -10.16 3.17 -21.28
C LEU A 113 -9.34 4.42 -21.55
N VAL A 114 -8.15 4.23 -22.12
CA VAL A 114 -7.20 5.30 -22.41
C VAL A 114 -6.77 5.24 -23.87
N LYS A 115 -6.57 6.41 -24.49
CA LYS A 115 -5.84 6.56 -25.74
C LYS A 115 -4.35 6.64 -25.42
N THR A 116 -3.54 5.92 -26.17
CA THR A 116 -2.09 5.94 -26.08
C THR A 116 -1.49 6.29 -27.45
N ASP A 117 -0.21 6.63 -27.46
CA ASP A 117 0.49 7.00 -28.70
C ASP A 117 0.45 5.85 -29.73
N ASN A 118 0.75 6.18 -30.99
CA ASN A 118 0.77 5.23 -32.11
C ASN A 118 -0.61 4.63 -32.44
N ASN A 119 -1.67 5.43 -32.32
CA ASN A 119 -3.04 5.03 -32.64
C ASN A 119 -3.46 3.76 -31.88
N THR A 120 -3.12 3.71 -30.59
CA THR A 120 -3.49 2.59 -29.74
C THR A 120 -4.50 3.03 -28.70
N MET A 121 -5.40 2.12 -28.35
CA MET A 121 -6.27 2.27 -27.19
C MET A 121 -5.98 1.14 -26.22
N GLN A 122 -5.99 1.45 -24.93
CA GLN A 122 -5.79 0.46 -23.88
C GLN A 122 -7.00 0.41 -22.96
N LEU A 123 -7.52 -0.80 -22.76
CA LEU A 123 -8.49 -1.11 -21.72
C LEU A 123 -7.74 -1.80 -20.58
N LEU A 124 -7.57 -1.09 -19.48
CA LEU A 124 -7.01 -1.63 -18.25
C LEU A 124 -8.17 -2.17 -17.40
N VAL A 125 -8.11 -3.44 -17.03
CA VAL A 125 -9.10 -4.09 -16.17
C VAL A 125 -8.37 -4.64 -14.95
N GLY A 126 -8.70 -4.13 -13.76
CA GLY A 126 -8.10 -4.56 -12.49
C GLY A 126 -9.16 -5.11 -11.55
N ASN A 127 -8.78 -6.12 -10.77
CA ASN A 127 -9.64 -6.71 -9.76
C ASN A 127 -8.87 -6.95 -8.46
N ASN A 128 -9.33 -6.38 -7.35
CA ASN A 128 -8.75 -6.58 -6.02
C ASN A 128 -9.39 -7.81 -5.33
N GLY A 129 -9.18 -9.00 -5.86
CA GLY A 129 -9.71 -10.22 -5.26
C GLY A 129 -9.56 -11.43 -6.18
N ASP A 130 -10.04 -12.58 -5.72
CA ASP A 130 -9.84 -13.87 -6.42
C ASP A 130 -10.80 -14.07 -7.61
N SER A 131 -11.40 -13.01 -8.14
CA SER A 131 -12.22 -13.15 -9.36
C SER A 131 -11.34 -13.16 -10.60
N ASP A 132 -11.66 -14.06 -11.51
CA ASP A 132 -10.97 -14.20 -12.79
C ASP A 132 -11.12 -12.91 -13.63
N LEU A 133 -9.99 -12.44 -14.15
CA LEU A 133 -9.95 -11.37 -15.14
C LEU A 133 -10.23 -11.95 -16.54
N PRO A 134 -10.86 -11.18 -17.44
CA PRO A 134 -11.17 -11.66 -18.78
C PRO A 134 -9.88 -12.00 -19.53
N ARG A 135 -9.86 -13.17 -20.16
CA ARG A 135 -8.71 -13.67 -20.95
C ARG A 135 -9.00 -13.64 -22.44
N LEU A 136 -10.26 -13.52 -22.82
CA LEU A 136 -10.72 -13.46 -24.20
C LEU A 136 -11.52 -12.18 -24.47
N ALA A 137 -11.48 -11.70 -25.72
CA ALA A 137 -12.18 -10.47 -26.11
C ALA A 137 -13.71 -10.58 -25.91
N SER A 138 -14.28 -11.75 -26.14
CA SER A 138 -15.71 -12.05 -25.95
C SER A 138 -16.15 -12.00 -24.48
N GLU A 139 -15.22 -12.14 -23.53
CA GLU A 139 -15.51 -12.13 -22.09
C GLU A 139 -15.55 -10.71 -21.52
N VAL A 140 -14.96 -9.73 -22.20
CA VAL A 140 -14.76 -8.37 -21.68
C VAL A 140 -16.08 -7.65 -21.42
N VAL A 141 -16.99 -7.63 -22.40
CA VAL A 141 -18.26 -6.91 -22.27
C VAL A 141 -19.17 -7.56 -21.21
N PRO A 142 -19.36 -8.90 -21.19
CA PRO A 142 -20.05 -9.57 -20.07
C PRO A 142 -19.42 -9.27 -18.71
N PHE A 143 -18.08 -9.29 -18.63
CA PHE A 143 -17.35 -8.99 -17.40
C PHE A 143 -17.65 -7.58 -16.89
N LEU A 144 -17.52 -6.55 -17.74
CA LEU A 144 -17.79 -5.16 -17.37
C LEU A 144 -19.27 -4.87 -17.07
N SER A 145 -20.18 -5.63 -17.68
CA SER A 145 -21.63 -5.50 -17.46
C SER A 145 -22.04 -5.99 -16.06
N ASN A 146 -21.30 -6.96 -15.51
CA ASN A 146 -21.54 -7.53 -14.18
C ASN A 146 -20.97 -6.68 -13.02
N PHE A 147 -20.39 -5.51 -13.31
CA PHE A 147 -19.81 -4.66 -12.27
C PHE A 147 -20.90 -4.11 -11.35
N ARG A 148 -20.76 -4.38 -10.05
CA ARG A 148 -21.54 -3.72 -8.99
C ARG A 148 -21.15 -2.25 -8.92
N ARG A 149 -22.12 -1.36 -9.08
CA ARG A 149 -21.90 0.09 -9.21
C ARG A 149 -23.15 0.85 -8.78
N GLN A 150 -22.94 2.05 -8.25
CA GLN A 150 -24.04 2.96 -7.90
C GLN A 150 -24.71 3.55 -9.14
N ALA A 151 -23.93 3.87 -10.17
CA ALA A 151 -24.42 4.38 -11.46
C ALA A 151 -24.03 3.43 -12.61
N PRO A 152 -24.92 3.23 -13.61
CA PRO A 152 -24.60 2.40 -14.76
C PRO A 152 -23.41 2.93 -15.56
N ILE A 153 -22.58 2.06 -16.13
CA ILE A 153 -21.57 2.44 -17.12
C ILE A 153 -22.33 3.03 -18.31
N PRO A 154 -21.94 4.22 -18.83
CA PRO A 154 -22.57 4.80 -19.99
C PRO A 154 -22.58 3.83 -21.18
N SER A 155 -23.71 3.75 -21.89
CA SER A 155 -23.88 2.81 -23.01
C SER A 155 -22.79 2.97 -24.07
N TRP A 156 -22.40 4.21 -24.38
CA TRP A 156 -21.34 4.49 -25.35
C TRP A 156 -19.98 3.88 -24.98
N VAL A 157 -19.68 3.71 -23.69
CA VAL A 157 -18.43 3.09 -23.22
C VAL A 157 -18.45 1.60 -23.53
N LEU A 158 -19.53 0.90 -23.16
CA LEU A 158 -19.67 -0.53 -23.44
C LEU A 158 -19.69 -0.80 -24.94
N GLU A 159 -20.35 0.07 -25.70
CA GLU A 159 -20.39 -0.02 -27.16
C GLU A 159 -19.03 0.22 -27.81
N THR A 160 -18.28 1.22 -27.34
CA THR A 160 -16.89 1.46 -27.79
C THR A 160 -16.02 0.23 -27.54
N ILE A 161 -16.10 -0.36 -26.35
CA ILE A 161 -15.33 -1.56 -26.00
C ILE A 161 -15.77 -2.76 -26.86
N ARG A 162 -17.07 -2.92 -27.11
CA ARG A 162 -17.59 -3.96 -28.00
C ARG A 162 -17.01 -3.84 -29.41
N ILE A 163 -17.08 -2.65 -30.02
CA ILE A 163 -16.53 -2.39 -31.37
C ILE A 163 -15.02 -2.66 -31.41
N LEU A 164 -14.27 -2.24 -30.38
CA LEU A 164 -12.84 -2.51 -30.26
C LEU A 164 -12.54 -4.01 -30.12
N CYS A 165 -13.32 -4.77 -29.34
CA CYS A 165 -13.15 -6.20 -29.19
C CYS A 165 -13.48 -6.98 -30.48
N GLU A 166 -14.48 -6.53 -31.25
CA GLU A 166 -14.90 -7.16 -32.50
C GLU A 166 -13.94 -6.88 -33.66
N ASN A 167 -13.42 -5.65 -33.75
CA ASN A 167 -12.67 -5.18 -34.94
C ASN A 167 -11.18 -4.91 -34.69
N GLY A 168 -10.77 -4.69 -33.43
CA GLY A 168 -9.44 -4.18 -33.08
C GLY A 168 -8.38 -5.25 -32.77
N SER A 169 -8.73 -6.54 -32.84
CA SER A 169 -7.80 -7.67 -32.57
C SER A 169 -6.92 -7.46 -31.33
N PRO A 170 -7.52 -7.36 -30.12
CA PRO A 170 -6.78 -7.01 -28.91
C PRO A 170 -5.65 -7.98 -28.57
N SER A 171 -4.54 -7.41 -28.11
CA SER A 171 -3.49 -8.16 -27.40
C SER A 171 -3.70 -8.07 -25.90
N PHE A 172 -3.55 -9.20 -25.20
CA PHE A 172 -3.75 -9.31 -23.75
C PHE A 172 -2.41 -9.36 -23.04
N ASP A 173 -2.18 -8.43 -22.12
CA ASP A 173 -1.04 -8.45 -21.20
C ASP A 173 -1.56 -8.57 -19.76
N ASN A 174 -1.25 -9.72 -19.15
CA ASN A 174 -1.65 -10.01 -17.78
C ASN A 174 -0.49 -9.64 -16.85
N ILE A 175 -0.57 -8.45 -16.25
CA ILE A 175 0.44 -8.02 -15.30
C ILE A 175 -0.01 -8.37 -13.90
N THR A 176 0.71 -9.33 -13.33
CA THR A 176 0.65 -9.57 -11.89
C THR A 176 1.52 -8.51 -11.22
N ILE A 177 0.89 -7.48 -10.64
CA ILE A 177 1.61 -6.63 -9.69
C ILE A 177 2.06 -7.53 -8.54
N SER A 178 3.34 -7.46 -8.17
CA SER A 178 3.83 -8.12 -6.96
C SER A 178 2.86 -7.84 -5.83
N THR A 179 2.31 -8.91 -5.23
CA THR A 179 1.13 -8.87 -4.37
C THR A 179 1.20 -7.71 -3.40
N GLN A 180 0.56 -6.60 -3.76
CA GLN A 180 0.35 -5.53 -2.82
C GLN A 180 -0.71 -6.08 -1.90
N SER A 181 -0.40 -6.14 -0.62
CA SER A 181 -1.39 -6.56 0.35
C SER A 181 -1.37 -5.63 1.53
N TYR A 182 -2.56 -5.39 2.04
CA TYR A 182 -2.75 -4.70 3.28
C TYR A 182 -3.56 -5.57 4.23
N VAL A 183 -3.42 -5.28 5.51
CA VAL A 183 -4.07 -6.02 6.57
C VAL A 183 -5.09 -5.10 7.21
N ARG A 184 -6.35 -5.53 7.24
CA ARG A 184 -7.46 -4.75 7.78
C ARG A 184 -7.53 -4.85 9.30
N TYR A 185 -6.51 -4.30 9.98
CA TYR A 185 -6.42 -4.33 11.46
C TYR A 185 -7.66 -3.71 12.14
N HIS A 186 -8.30 -2.73 11.52
CA HIS A 186 -9.52 -2.09 12.01
C HIS A 186 -10.74 -3.01 12.04
N MET A 187 -10.72 -4.13 11.31
CA MET A 187 -11.79 -5.14 11.32
C MET A 187 -11.60 -6.20 12.42
N VAL A 188 -10.47 -6.22 13.12
CA VAL A 188 -10.25 -7.16 14.21
C VAL A 188 -11.17 -6.79 15.39
N PRO A 189 -11.92 -7.74 15.98
CA PRO A 189 -12.76 -7.46 17.15
C PRO A 189 -11.99 -6.79 18.29
N ALA A 190 -12.63 -5.88 19.01
CA ALA A 190 -12.01 -5.22 20.16
C ALA A 190 -11.57 -6.25 21.21
N GLY A 191 -10.34 -6.13 21.68
CA GLY A 191 -9.74 -7.06 22.65
C GLY A 191 -9.09 -8.31 22.05
N ALA A 192 -9.28 -8.59 20.75
CA ALA A 192 -8.56 -9.67 20.09
C ALA A 192 -7.13 -9.28 19.69
N LEU A 193 -6.86 -7.97 19.48
CA LEU A 193 -5.50 -7.46 19.31
C LEU A 193 -4.81 -7.22 20.66
N PRO A 194 -3.51 -7.53 20.80
CA PRO A 194 -2.72 -7.08 21.94
C PRO A 194 -2.83 -5.56 22.11
N SER A 195 -2.92 -5.07 23.35
CA SER A 195 -3.05 -3.63 23.63
C SER A 195 -1.86 -2.79 23.12
N ASN A 196 -0.70 -3.41 22.93
CA ASN A 196 0.51 -2.81 22.38
C ASN A 196 0.65 -2.98 20.85
N CYS A 197 -0.36 -3.49 20.16
CA CYS A 197 -0.32 -3.66 18.71
C CYS A 197 -0.69 -2.36 17.98
N ILE A 198 0.23 -1.86 17.14
CA ILE A 198 0.02 -0.71 16.25
C ILE A 198 0.55 -1.10 14.87
N ALA A 199 -0.16 -0.77 13.79
CA ALA A 199 0.31 -1.03 12.44
C ALA A 199 0.32 0.26 11.62
N ILE A 200 1.37 0.46 10.82
CA ILE A 200 1.53 1.66 9.98
C ILE A 200 1.82 1.21 8.54
N GLN A 201 0.87 1.45 7.63
CA GLN A 201 1.04 1.06 6.23
C GLN A 201 1.90 2.07 5.46
N LEU A 202 3.11 1.71 5.05
CA LEU A 202 4.07 2.62 4.42
C LEU A 202 4.28 2.31 2.94
N ASN A 203 4.07 3.30 2.07
CA ASN A 203 4.37 3.18 0.65
C ASN A 203 5.85 3.55 0.37
N PRO A 204 6.76 2.60 0.08
CA PRO A 204 8.16 2.93 -0.18
C PRO A 204 8.39 3.52 -1.58
N ILE A 205 7.46 3.36 -2.52
CA ILE A 205 7.59 3.84 -3.90
C ILE A 205 7.45 5.36 -3.95
N HIS A 206 6.64 5.93 -3.05
CA HIS A 206 6.48 7.37 -2.91
C HIS A 206 7.08 7.80 -1.56
N SER A 207 8.39 8.06 -1.56
CA SER A 207 9.17 8.47 -0.37
C SER A 207 8.48 9.55 0.48
N HIS A 208 7.82 10.52 -0.17
CA HIS A 208 7.07 11.58 0.51
C HIS A 208 5.79 11.08 1.19
N GLN A 209 5.07 10.12 0.60
CA GLN A 209 3.84 9.57 1.20
C GLN A 209 4.15 8.73 2.44
N GLY A 210 5.25 7.96 2.43
CA GLY A 210 5.66 7.17 3.59
C GLY A 210 5.88 8.04 4.83
N PHE A 211 6.60 9.15 4.69
CA PHE A 211 6.86 10.05 5.81
C PHE A 211 5.59 10.73 6.34
N THR A 212 4.74 11.25 5.45
CA THR A 212 3.45 11.86 5.85
C THR A 212 2.60 10.88 6.65
N LYS A 213 2.55 9.60 6.25
CA LYS A 213 1.82 8.58 7.01
C LYS A 213 2.40 8.36 8.40
N ILE A 214 3.72 8.27 8.53
CA ILE A 214 4.36 8.14 9.86
C ILE A 214 3.98 9.33 10.73
N VAL A 215 4.06 10.55 10.20
CA VAL A 215 3.72 11.77 10.95
C VAL A 215 2.26 11.78 11.37
N LEU A 216 1.31 11.48 10.46
CA LEU A 216 -0.12 11.43 10.79
C LEU A 216 -0.44 10.36 11.82
N ASN A 217 0.15 9.16 11.70
CA ASN A 217 -0.02 8.09 12.68
C ASN A 217 0.57 8.51 14.04
N SER A 218 1.72 9.20 14.06
CA SER A 218 2.35 9.72 15.28
C SER A 218 1.51 10.80 15.97
N ILE A 219 0.95 11.73 15.18
CA ILE A 219 0.04 12.77 15.66
C ILE A 219 -1.21 12.14 16.27
N THR A 220 -1.74 11.08 15.65
CA THR A 220 -2.93 10.39 16.16
C THR A 220 -2.64 9.54 17.40
N LEU A 221 -1.45 8.94 17.46
CA LEU A 221 -1.01 8.13 18.60
C LEU A 221 -0.79 8.99 19.86
N ASN A 222 -0.30 10.22 19.71
CA ASN A 222 0.07 11.08 20.85
C ASN A 222 -1.12 11.38 21.80
N PRO A 223 -2.30 11.84 21.34
CA PRO A 223 -3.48 12.00 22.19
C PRO A 223 -3.88 10.71 22.89
N LEU A 224 -3.83 9.55 22.22
CA LEU A 224 -4.19 8.26 22.82
C LEU A 224 -3.23 7.87 23.94
N LEU A 225 -1.93 8.06 23.74
CA LEU A 225 -0.92 7.84 24.77
C LEU A 225 -1.11 8.77 25.98
N ASN A 226 -1.51 10.02 25.75
CA ASN A 226 -1.79 10.97 26.84
C ASN A 226 -3.05 10.61 27.66
N THR A 227 -3.90 9.69 27.17
CA THR A 227 -5.02 9.15 27.98
C THR A 227 -4.62 7.98 28.88
N VAL A 228 -3.40 7.45 28.72
CA VAL A 228 -2.89 6.36 29.56
C VAL A 228 -2.40 6.94 30.88
N ASP A 229 -2.82 6.35 32.00
CA ASP A 229 -2.32 6.73 33.32
C ASP A 229 -0.79 6.53 33.36
N PRO A 230 0.02 7.59 33.56
CA PRO A 230 1.46 7.47 33.61
C PRO A 230 1.96 6.61 34.79
N ARG A 231 1.11 6.33 35.79
CA ARG A 231 1.41 5.42 36.90
C ARG A 231 1.12 3.96 36.56
N SER A 232 0.32 3.71 35.53
CA SER A 232 0.06 2.37 35.04
C SER A 232 1.23 1.91 34.18
N ASN A 233 1.86 0.80 34.56
CA ASN A 233 2.86 0.14 33.71
C ASN A 233 2.22 -0.58 32.50
N ASN A 234 0.90 -0.55 32.37
CA ASN A 234 0.15 -1.28 31.35
C ASN A 234 -0.69 -0.33 30.50
N LEU A 235 -0.69 -0.58 29.18
CA LEU A 235 -1.66 0.03 28.27
C LEU A 235 -3.07 -0.53 28.55
N PRO A 236 -4.13 0.29 28.39
CA PRO A 236 -5.51 -0.17 28.43
C PRO A 236 -5.73 -1.34 27.45
N ARG A 237 -6.53 -2.35 27.84
CA ARG A 237 -6.79 -3.54 27.01
C ARG A 237 -7.39 -3.20 25.64
N ASP A 238 -8.08 -2.07 25.55
CA ASP A 238 -8.73 -1.56 24.34
C ASP A 238 -7.88 -0.54 23.56
N PHE A 239 -6.63 -0.28 23.98
CA PHE A 239 -5.78 0.75 23.37
C PHE A 239 -5.62 0.58 21.85
N ALA A 240 -5.27 -0.63 21.40
CA ALA A 240 -5.14 -0.94 19.97
C ALA A 240 -6.47 -0.73 19.23
N ALA A 241 -7.59 -1.18 19.81
CA ALA A 241 -8.90 -0.99 19.21
C ALA A 241 -9.27 0.50 19.09
N ARG A 242 -8.96 1.32 20.09
CA ARG A 242 -9.14 2.79 20.05
C ARG A 242 -8.26 3.45 19.00
N TYR A 243 -7.04 2.96 18.81
CA TYR A 243 -6.14 3.42 17.75
C TYR A 243 -6.71 3.15 16.36
N PHE A 244 -7.12 1.91 16.08
CA PHE A 244 -7.62 1.53 14.75
C PHE A 244 -9.04 2.03 14.45
N LYS A 245 -9.81 2.44 15.46
CA LYS A 245 -11.13 3.07 15.31
C LYS A 245 -11.10 4.59 15.24
N ASN A 246 -9.92 5.21 15.37
CA ASN A 246 -9.82 6.67 15.29
C ASN A 246 -10.13 7.13 13.85
N ASP A 247 -11.09 8.03 13.68
CA ASP A 247 -11.53 8.50 12.35
C ASP A 247 -10.39 9.01 11.47
N VAL A 248 -9.33 9.58 12.04
CA VAL A 248 -8.15 10.02 11.28
C VAL A 248 -7.36 8.82 10.78
N VAL A 249 -7.15 7.81 11.64
CA VAL A 249 -6.46 6.57 11.27
C VAL A 249 -7.30 5.80 10.26
N THR A 250 -8.60 5.63 10.51
CA THR A 250 -9.54 4.99 9.58
C THR A 250 -9.58 5.72 8.24
N ALA A 251 -9.72 7.05 8.24
CA ALA A 251 -9.68 7.83 6.99
C ALA A 251 -8.31 7.77 6.31
N VAL A 252 -7.20 7.68 7.05
CA VAL A 252 -5.88 7.44 6.49
C VAL A 252 -5.80 6.05 5.86
N PHE A 253 -6.36 5.00 6.49
CA PHE A 253 -6.44 3.68 5.87
C PHE A 253 -7.34 3.70 4.62
N GLU A 254 -8.56 4.21 4.72
CA GLU A 254 -9.57 4.24 3.65
C GLU A 254 -9.22 5.19 2.49
N LYS A 255 -8.82 6.44 2.74
CA LYS A 255 -8.45 7.39 1.66
C LYS A 255 -7.18 6.98 0.93
N ILE A 256 -6.32 6.19 1.57
CA ILE A 256 -5.08 5.68 0.97
C ILE A 256 -5.34 4.41 0.16
N GLU A 257 -6.43 3.66 0.41
CA GLU A 257 -6.88 2.61 -0.51
C GLU A 257 -7.17 3.18 -1.91
N GLY A 258 -7.55 4.47 -2.02
CA GLY A 258 -7.63 5.18 -3.29
C GLY A 258 -6.28 5.41 -3.99
N PHE A 259 -5.18 5.54 -3.24
CA PHE A 259 -3.83 5.75 -3.77
C PHE A 259 -3.07 4.42 -3.89
N ARG A 260 -3.30 3.78 -5.04
CA ARG A 260 -2.69 2.51 -5.45
C ARG A 260 -1.16 2.61 -5.46
N LYS A 261 -0.50 1.80 -4.61
CA LYS A 261 0.92 1.38 -4.59
C LYS A 261 1.53 1.22 -3.18
N SER A 262 0.80 0.85 -2.14
CA SER A 262 1.39 0.81 -0.78
C SER A 262 1.90 -0.57 -0.36
N VAL A 263 2.99 -0.59 0.42
CA VAL A 263 3.44 -1.75 1.22
C VAL A 263 2.90 -1.54 2.64
N THR A 264 2.61 -2.62 3.36
CA THR A 264 2.24 -2.52 4.78
C THR A 264 3.48 -2.83 5.62
N LEU A 265 3.85 -1.91 6.52
CA LEU A 265 4.92 -2.15 7.49
C LEU A 265 4.26 -2.38 8.86
N ASP A 266 4.14 -3.65 9.23
CA ASP A 266 3.58 -4.01 10.53
C ASP A 266 4.61 -3.81 11.63
N PHE A 267 4.23 -3.09 12.69
CA PHE A 267 5.05 -2.90 13.89
C PHE A 267 4.28 -3.42 15.11
N CYS A 268 4.24 -4.73 15.31
CA CYS A 268 3.97 -5.22 16.67
C CYS A 268 5.17 -4.81 17.52
N LEU A 269 5.09 -3.66 18.21
CA LEU A 269 6.04 -3.30 19.24
C LEU A 269 5.80 -4.28 20.39
N PRO A 270 6.75 -5.17 20.73
CA PRO A 270 6.76 -5.71 22.05
C PRO A 270 7.08 -4.52 22.97
N LEU A 271 6.05 -3.81 23.43
CA LEU A 271 6.19 -3.01 24.63
C LEU A 271 6.51 -4.03 25.73
N LEU A 272 7.79 -4.10 26.08
CA LEU A 272 8.36 -4.99 27.06
C LEU A 272 7.47 -4.93 28.31
N THR A 273 6.77 -6.03 28.60
CA THR A 273 5.91 -6.19 29.77
C THR A 273 6.75 -6.48 31.03
N ASP A 274 8.05 -6.23 30.99
CA ASP A 274 9.00 -6.53 32.06
C ASP A 274 9.09 -5.43 33.11
N GLY A 275 7.99 -4.73 33.42
CA GLY A 275 7.90 -3.81 34.56
C GLY A 275 8.93 -2.67 34.59
N SER A 276 9.69 -2.45 33.51
CA SER A 276 10.68 -1.40 33.42
C SER A 276 10.01 -0.09 32.97
N PRO A 277 10.38 1.07 33.56
CA PRO A 277 9.66 2.32 33.34
C PRO A 277 9.61 2.72 31.86
N THR A 278 8.42 3.08 31.41
CA THR A 278 8.07 3.46 30.04
C THR A 278 9.09 4.42 29.43
N THR A 279 9.70 3.99 28.32
CA THR A 279 10.70 4.74 27.57
C THR A 279 10.01 5.77 26.68
N THR A 280 10.07 7.06 27.05
CA THR A 280 9.79 8.16 26.11
C THR A 280 10.99 8.30 25.17
N GLY A 281 10.92 7.69 23.99
CA GLY A 281 11.95 7.79 22.97
C GLY A 281 11.66 8.94 21.99
N ILE A 282 12.65 9.79 21.73
CA ILE A 282 12.62 10.73 20.61
C ILE A 282 12.99 9.94 19.35
N LEU A 283 12.08 9.89 18.37
CA LEU A 283 12.31 9.25 17.08
C LEU A 283 13.24 10.14 16.22
N GLN A 284 14.54 9.88 16.23
CA GLN A 284 15.50 10.58 15.37
C GLN A 284 15.85 9.71 14.16
N LEU A 285 15.24 10.00 13.01
CA LEU A 285 15.52 9.31 11.76
C LEU A 285 16.87 9.79 11.20
N ARG A 286 17.82 8.87 11.00
CA ARG A 286 19.12 9.16 10.40
C ARG A 286 19.27 8.42 9.07
N GLN A 287 19.35 9.16 7.97
CA GLN A 287 19.65 8.61 6.65
C GLN A 287 21.17 8.44 6.52
N THR A 288 21.65 7.21 6.35
CA THR A 288 23.06 6.93 6.07
C THR A 288 23.25 6.64 4.58
N ARG A 289 23.99 7.53 3.90
CA ARG A 289 24.43 7.32 2.53
C ARG A 289 25.68 6.45 2.56
N THR A 290 25.63 5.25 1.98
CA THR A 290 26.82 4.42 1.79
C THR A 290 27.66 5.07 0.69
N GLN A 291 28.76 5.74 1.04
CA GLN A 291 29.76 6.14 0.06
C GLN A 291 30.44 4.87 -0.46
N THR A 292 30.23 4.56 -1.74
CA THR A 292 31.15 3.71 -2.49
C THR A 292 32.46 4.51 -2.62
N ARG A 293 33.56 3.98 -2.08
CA ARG A 293 34.89 4.51 -2.38
C ARG A 293 35.14 4.37 -3.90
N PRO A 294 35.83 5.33 -4.53
CA PRO A 294 36.32 5.15 -5.89
C PRO A 294 37.27 3.96 -5.99
#